data_AF-A0A158FBZ7-F1
#
_entry.id   AF-A0A158FBZ7-F1
#
_cell.length_a   1.000
_cell.length_b   1.000
_cell.length_c   1.000
_cell.angle_alpha   90.00
_cell.angle_beta   90.00
_cell.angle_gamma   90.00
#
_symmetry.space_group_name_H-M   'P 1'
#
loop_
_entity.id
_entity.type
_entity.pdbx_description
1 polymer ?
#
loop_
_entity_poly.entity_id
_entity_poly.type
_entity_poly.pdbx_seq_one_letter_code
_entity_poly.pdbx_strand_id
1 'polypeptide(L)'
;MLKHDGSFTTESSDHQKVDIVPEALENHSLYKVKLKNLRDDRNLADYSHDAVASDLILGIDEAEALVGSLFRDVKIFMMAHGIEL
;
A
#
# COMPACT_ATOMS: atom_id res chain seq x y z
N MET A 1 22.85 -14.83 -8.13
CA MET A 1 21.49 -14.47 -8.58
C MET A 1 20.97 -13.44 -7.59
N LEU A 2 20.76 -12.20 -8.00
CA LEU A 2 20.21 -11.16 -7.14
C LEU A 2 18.76 -11.53 -6.81
N LYS A 3 18.39 -11.58 -5.52
CA LYS A 3 17.07 -12.03 -5.07
C LYS A 3 15.93 -11.09 -5.46
N HIS A 4 16.25 -9.82 -5.68
CA HIS A 4 15.33 -8.79 -6.15
C HIS A 4 16.13 -7.91 -7.09
N ASP A 5 15.81 -7.92 -8.39
CA ASP A 5 16.27 -6.82 -9.25
C ASP A 5 15.39 -5.61 -8.90
N GLY A 6 15.96 -4.42 -8.83
CA GLY A 6 15.20 -3.21 -8.52
C GLY A 6 14.31 -2.78 -9.69
N SER A 7 13.73 -3.72 -10.44
CA SER A 7 12.88 -3.42 -11.58
C SER A 7 11.54 -2.88 -11.07
N PHE A 8 11.31 -1.59 -11.32
CA PHE A 8 10.01 -1.00 -11.16
C PHE A 8 9.15 -1.49 -12.32
N THR A 9 8.11 -2.25 -12.00
CA THR A 9 7.17 -2.71 -13.00
C THR A 9 6.36 -1.53 -13.53
N THR A 10 6.24 -1.45 -14.86
CA THR A 10 5.47 -0.43 -15.58
C THR A 10 4.09 -0.93 -15.97
N GLU A 11 3.68 -2.12 -15.52
CA GLU A 11 2.39 -2.66 -15.89
C GLU A 11 1.27 -1.92 -15.17
N SER A 12 0.35 -1.37 -15.96
CA SER A 12 -0.86 -0.75 -15.46
C SER A 12 -1.68 -1.68 -14.57
N SER A 13 -1.45 -3.00 -14.58
CA SER A 13 -2.17 -4.01 -13.79
C SER A 13 -1.64 -4.17 -12.37
N ASP A 14 -0.47 -3.61 -12.01
CA ASP A 14 0.16 -3.92 -10.71
C ASP A 14 -0.52 -3.31 -9.49
N HIS A 15 -1.33 -2.27 -9.70
CA HIS A 15 -2.24 -1.78 -8.65
C HIS A 15 -3.30 -2.82 -8.26
N GLN A 16 -3.37 -3.97 -8.94
CA GLN A 16 -4.19 -5.12 -8.52
C GLN A 16 -3.49 -5.98 -7.46
N LYS A 17 -2.16 -5.94 -7.37
CA LYS A 17 -1.32 -6.78 -6.48
C LYS A 17 -0.83 -6.02 -5.24
N VAL A 18 -1.68 -5.16 -4.68
CA VAL A 18 -1.37 -4.32 -3.50
C VAL A 18 -1.08 -5.11 -2.22
N ASP A 19 -1.30 -6.43 -2.24
CA ASP A 19 -1.05 -7.35 -1.14
C ASP A 19 0.31 -8.06 -1.22
N ILE A 20 1.11 -7.76 -2.25
CA ILE A 20 2.50 -8.20 -2.34
C ILE A 20 3.37 -7.16 -1.64
N VAL A 21 3.53 -7.35 -0.33
CA VAL A 21 4.36 -6.52 0.53
C VAL A 21 5.60 -7.35 0.94
N PRO A 22 6.81 -6.78 0.99
CA PRO A 22 7.98 -7.50 1.51
C PRO A 22 7.76 -8.03 2.93
N GLU A 23 8.03 -9.32 3.16
CA GLU A 23 7.90 -9.96 4.49
C GLU A 23 8.81 -9.34 5.56
N ALA A 24 9.90 -8.69 5.13
CA ALA A 24 10.86 -8.04 6.00
C ALA A 24 10.40 -6.67 6.53
N LEU A 25 9.25 -6.15 6.07
CA LEU A 25 8.63 -4.98 6.69
C LEU A 25 7.96 -5.37 8.02
N GLU A 26 8.21 -4.60 9.07
CA GLU A 26 7.73 -4.86 10.44
C GLU A 26 6.22 -5.12 10.50
N ASN A 27 5.44 -4.30 9.77
CA ASN A 27 3.98 -4.38 9.73
C ASN A 27 3.45 -5.08 8.47
N HIS A 28 4.23 -5.96 7.83
CA HIS A 28 3.90 -6.67 6.59
C HIS A 28 2.45 -7.21 6.56
N SER A 29 2.05 -8.00 7.56
CA SER A 29 0.74 -8.65 7.59
C SER A 29 -0.41 -7.65 7.70
N LEU A 30 -0.19 -6.55 8.44
CA LEU A 30 -1.17 -5.47 8.55
C LEU A 30 -1.33 -4.75 7.20
N TYR A 31 -0.22 -4.35 6.58
CA TYR A 31 -0.22 -3.66 5.30
C TYR A 31 -0.86 -4.50 4.20
N LYS A 32 -0.56 -5.79 4.15
CA LYS A 32 -1.15 -6.73 3.19
C LYS A 32 -2.69 -6.72 3.20
N VAL A 33 -3.29 -6.66 4.39
CA VAL A 33 -4.76 -6.63 4.54
C VAL A 33 -5.29 -5.22 4.27
N LYS A 34 -4.69 -4.21 4.89
CA LYS A 34 -5.22 -2.85 4.86
C LYS A 34 -5.06 -2.17 3.49
N LEU A 35 -4.02 -2.49 2.72
CA LEU A 35 -3.85 -1.98 1.35
C LEU A 35 -4.88 -2.55 0.37
N LYS A 36 -5.38 -3.77 0.60
CA LYS A 36 -6.53 -4.30 -0.16
C LYS A 36 -7.77 -3.47 0.10
N ASN A 37 -8.10 -3.23 1.37
CA ASN A 37 -9.25 -2.40 1.75
C ASN A 37 -9.12 -0.99 1.16
N LEU A 38 -7.93 -0.38 1.23
CA LEU A 38 -7.69 0.95 0.68
C LEU A 38 -7.86 0.99 -0.86
N ARG A 39 -7.47 -0.08 -1.57
CA ARG A 39 -7.73 -0.21 -3.01
C ARG A 39 -9.23 -0.30 -3.29
N ASP A 40 -9.97 -1.08 -2.50
CA ASP A 40 -11.41 -1.25 -2.69
C ASP A 40 -12.17 0.05 -2.41
N ASP A 41 -11.78 0.77 -1.35
CA ASP A 41 -12.28 2.12 -1.02
C ASP A 41 -11.98 3.13 -2.14
N ARG A 42 -10.76 3.11 -2.70
CA ARG A 42 -10.41 3.93 -3.86
C ARG A 42 -11.29 3.59 -5.06
N ASN A 43 -11.49 2.30 -5.37
CA ASN A 43 -12.34 1.91 -6.50
C ASN A 43 -13.79 2.37 -6.28
N LEU A 44 -14.30 2.28 -5.06
CA LEU A 44 -15.62 2.79 -4.72
C LEU A 44 -15.70 4.30 -4.98
N ALA A 45 -14.72 5.06 -4.49
CA ALA A 45 -14.67 6.51 -4.67
C ALA A 45 -14.50 6.94 -6.14
N ASP A 46 -13.68 6.21 -6.91
CA ASP A 46 -13.38 6.54 -8.31
C ASP A 46 -14.54 6.20 -9.26
N TYR A 47 -15.31 5.13 -8.97
CA TYR A 47 -16.26 4.57 -9.92
C TYR A 47 -17.73 4.67 -9.48
N SER A 48 -18.02 4.96 -8.22
CA SER A 48 -19.40 5.11 -7.73
C SER A 48 -19.76 6.58 -7.51
N HIS A 49 -20.78 7.07 -8.23
CA HIS A 49 -21.24 8.45 -8.11
C HIS A 49 -22.13 8.71 -6.89
N ASP A 50 -22.69 7.65 -6.30
CA ASP A 50 -23.58 7.74 -5.14
C ASP A 50 -22.89 7.39 -3.81
N ALA A 51 -21.61 7.01 -3.86
CA ALA A 51 -20.86 6.64 -2.67
C ALA A 51 -20.63 7.85 -1.74
N VAL A 52 -20.75 7.60 -0.44
CA VAL A 52 -20.48 8.57 0.62
C VAL A 52 -19.40 8.05 1.56
N ALA A 53 -18.83 8.93 2.40
CA ALA A 53 -17.73 8.57 3.29
C ALA A 53 -18.05 7.41 4.25
N SER A 54 -19.32 7.19 4.61
CA SER A 54 -19.74 6.07 5.45
C SER A 54 -19.72 4.71 4.74
N ASP A 55 -19.60 4.70 3.42
CA ASP A 55 -19.51 3.46 2.63
C ASP A 55 -18.08 2.93 2.56
N LEU A 56 -17.09 3.72 3.00
CA LEU A 56 -15.70 3.31 3.05
C LEU A 56 -15.47 2.26 4.15
N ILE A 57 -14.66 1.26 3.82
CA ILE A 57 -14.20 0.20 4.74
C ILE A 57 -13.26 0.79 5.78
N LEU A 58 -12.36 1.68 5.37
CA LEU A 58 -11.46 2.44 6.24
C LEU A 58 -12.00 3.86 6.43
N GLY A 59 -12.05 4.31 7.68
CA GLY A 59 -12.25 5.72 7.97
C GLY A 59 -11.10 6.57 7.41
N ILE A 60 -11.37 7.81 7.04
CA ILE A 60 -10.37 8.72 6.45
C ILE A 60 -9.14 8.85 7.36
N ASP A 61 -9.36 9.11 8.65
CA ASP A 61 -8.27 9.23 9.64
C ASP A 61 -7.43 7.95 9.74
N GLU A 62 -8.08 6.78 9.64
CA GLU A 62 -7.41 5.48 9.65
C GLU A 62 -6.56 5.29 8.38
N ALA A 63 -7.11 5.65 7.22
CA ALA A 63 -6.40 5.58 5.95
C ALA A 63 -5.16 6.48 5.94
N GLU A 64 -5.27 7.72 6.42
CA GLU A 64 -4.12 8.64 6.54
C GLU A 64 -3.04 8.09 7.48
N ALA A 65 -3.45 7.60 8.66
CA ALA A 65 -2.52 7.01 9.62
C ALA A 65 -1.81 5.76 9.08
N LEU A 66 -2.55 4.90 8.36
CA LEU A 66 -2.02 3.73 7.68
C LEU A 66 -0.98 4.11 6.64
N VAL A 67 -1.32 5.00 5.71
CA VAL A 67 -0.44 5.43 4.62
C VAL A 67 0.80 6.11 5.19
N GLY A 68 0.64 6.98 6.19
CA GLY A 68 1.77 7.62 6.87
C GLY A 68 2.71 6.62 7.54
N SER A 69 2.16 5.56 8.15
CA SER A 69 2.97 4.48 8.76
C SER A 69 3.70 3.66 7.70
N LEU A 70 3.01 3.29 6.63
CA LEU A 70 3.61 2.55 5.52
C LEU A 70 4.79 3.32 4.91
N PHE A 71 4.63 4.62 4.63
CA PHE A 71 5.72 5.41 4.06
C PHE A 71 6.94 5.49 4.99
N ARG A 72 6.73 5.61 6.31
CA ARG A 72 7.83 5.58 7.28
C ARG A 72 8.55 4.23 7.26
N ASP A 73 7.81 3.13 7.34
CA ASP A 73 8.38 1.79 7.40
C ASP A 73 9.09 1.42 6.10
N VAL A 74 8.53 1.79 4.95
CA VAL A 74 9.17 1.60 3.63
C VAL A 74 10.45 2.44 3.54
N LYS A 75 10.45 3.69 4.01
CA LYS A 75 11.66 4.52 4.02
C LYS A 75 12.76 3.88 4.87
N ILE A 76 12.43 3.44 6.08
CA ILE A 76 13.36 2.75 6.98
C ILE A 76 13.89 1.48 6.31
N PHE A 77 13.01 0.67 5.72
CA PHE A 77 13.36 -0.56 5.02
C PHE A 77 14.32 -0.29 3.86
N MET A 78 14.02 0.69 3.01
CA MET A 78 14.85 1.06 1.86
C MET A 78 16.24 1.53 2.30
N MET A 79 16.31 2.40 3.32
CA MET A 79 17.59 2.86 3.88
C MET A 79 18.42 1.73 4.47
N ALA A 80 17.79 0.77 5.17
CA ALA A 80 18.47 -0.42 5.69
C ALA A 80 19.04 -1.32 4.58
N HIS A 81 18.50 -1.24 3.37
CA HIS A 81 18.99 -1.95 2.18
C HIS A 81 19.89 -1.10 1.29
N GLY A 82 20.38 0.05 1.79
CA GLY A 82 21.35 0.89 1.10
C GLY A 82 20.77 1.79 0.01
N ILE A 83 19.46 2.02 0.02
CA ILE A 83 18.79 2.97 -0.88
C ILE A 83 18.63 4.31 -0.14
N GLU A 84 19.22 5.38 -0.68
CA GLU A 84 19.06 6.74 -0.18
C GLU A 84 17.76 7.39 -0.73
N LEU A 85 17.04 8.12 0.12
CA LEU A 85 15.68 8.66 -0.11
C LEU A 85 15.54 10.14 0.27
#